data_AF-A0A1X7GNG6-F1
#
_entry.id   AF-A0A1X7GNG6-F1
#
_cell.length_a   1.000
_cell.length_b   1.000
_cell.length_c   1.000
_cell.angle_alpha   90.00
_cell.angle_beta   90.00
_cell.angle_gamma   90.00
#
_symmetry.space_group_name_H-M   'P 1'
#
loop_
_entity.id
_entity.type
_entity.pdbx_description
1 polymer ?
#
loop_
_entity_poly.entity_id
_entity_poly.type
_entity_poly.pdbx_seq_one_letter_code
_entity_poly.pdbx_strand_id
1 'polypeptide(L)'
;MKASYYTGRDFWKKNSAWSYEPLKERVIQEAENQLKVQLPPSYISLLKEQNGGEVHYSYFNNSINMYFMEGIDIDSEGRRLGILSSKYWIELLGLPPHIVLLWGDFHHYIALNYKNGSTNPSVVYLWERHMENRRWGTLQLAPDFDEFLSKLHRGRKEGKPFNTTCSF
;
A
#
# COMPACT_ATOMS: atom_id res chain seq x y z
N MET A 1 4.48 -14.22 19.74
CA MET A 1 5.36 -14.59 18.59
C MET A 1 6.26 -13.41 18.24
N LYS A 2 7.57 -13.61 18.05
CA LYS A 2 8.47 -12.54 17.60
C LYS A 2 8.11 -12.09 16.18
N ALA A 3 8.20 -10.79 15.91
CA ALA A 3 8.02 -10.24 14.57
C ALA A 3 9.06 -10.85 13.61
N SER A 4 8.60 -11.32 12.45
CA SER A 4 9.46 -11.81 11.37
C SER A 4 9.33 -10.87 10.18
N TYR A 5 10.45 -10.26 9.79
CA TYR A 5 10.52 -9.25 8.74
C TYR A 5 10.56 -9.89 7.35
N TYR A 6 10.05 -9.18 6.35
CA TYR A 6 10.10 -9.62 4.97
C TYR A 6 11.54 -9.67 4.47
N THR A 7 11.89 -10.76 3.78
CA THR A 7 13.26 -11.04 3.29
C THR A 7 13.30 -11.35 1.80
N GLY A 8 12.29 -10.91 1.04
CA GLY A 8 12.21 -11.17 -0.41
C GLY A 8 11.51 -12.46 -0.81
N ARG A 9 10.84 -13.16 0.11
CA ARG A 9 10.15 -14.43 -0.17
C ARG A 9 8.81 -14.51 0.54
N ASP A 10 7.88 -15.28 -0.04
CA ASP A 10 6.58 -15.62 0.57
C ASP A 10 5.74 -14.36 0.87
N PHE A 11 5.75 -13.38 -0.04
CA PHE A 11 5.06 -12.10 0.17
C PHE A 11 3.55 -12.26 0.10
N TRP A 12 3.06 -12.88 -0.97
CA TRP A 12 1.64 -13.04 -1.27
C TRP A 12 1.05 -14.27 -0.60
N LYS A 13 -0.18 -14.15 -0.08
CA LYS A 13 -1.01 -15.32 0.20
C LYS A 13 -1.58 -15.83 -1.13
N LYS A 14 -1.12 -17.02 -1.53
CA LYS A 14 -1.53 -17.66 -2.79
C LYS A 14 -3.04 -17.87 -2.86
N ASN A 15 -3.60 -17.77 -4.06
CA ASN A 15 -5.03 -17.97 -4.35
C ASN A 15 -5.94 -17.05 -3.52
N SER A 16 -5.48 -15.85 -3.22
CA SER A 16 -6.28 -14.81 -2.59
C SER A 16 -7.48 -14.47 -3.49
N ALA A 17 -8.69 -14.45 -2.94
CA ALA A 17 -9.89 -14.01 -3.68
C ALA A 17 -9.78 -12.54 -4.18
N TRP A 18 -8.83 -11.79 -3.63
CA TRP A 18 -8.52 -10.40 -3.95
C TRP A 18 -7.40 -10.22 -4.99
N SER A 19 -6.84 -11.30 -5.56
CA SER A 19 -5.83 -11.18 -6.62
C SER A 19 -6.48 -10.95 -7.99
N TYR A 20 -5.87 -10.11 -8.81
CA TYR A 20 -6.27 -9.86 -10.19
C TYR A 20 -5.69 -10.91 -11.14
N GLU A 21 -6.11 -10.85 -12.40
CA GLU A 21 -5.53 -11.66 -13.48
C GLU A 21 -4.00 -11.49 -13.55
N PRO A 22 -3.26 -12.57 -13.89
CA PRO A 22 -1.81 -12.52 -13.99
C PRO A 22 -1.32 -11.39 -14.91
N LEU A 23 -0.28 -10.70 -14.43
CA LEU A 23 0.21 -9.49 -15.07
C LEU A 23 0.89 -9.80 -16.41
N LYS A 24 0.54 -9.02 -17.44
CA LYS A 24 1.22 -9.04 -18.75
C LYS A 24 2.09 -7.78 -18.87
N GLU A 25 3.22 -7.86 -19.57
CA GLU A 25 4.14 -6.72 -19.67
C GLU A 25 3.46 -5.46 -20.24
N ARG A 26 2.59 -5.62 -21.25
CA ARG A 26 1.79 -4.53 -21.82
C ARG A 26 0.91 -3.81 -20.79
N VAL A 27 0.48 -4.52 -19.74
CA VAL A 27 -0.40 -3.98 -18.69
C VAL A 27 0.37 -3.04 -17.78
N ILE A 28 1.65 -3.33 -17.52
CA ILE A 28 2.55 -2.46 -16.76
C ILE A 28 2.75 -1.14 -17.51
N GLN A 29 3.12 -1.23 -18.79
CA GLN A 29 3.37 -0.05 -19.64
C GLN A 29 2.14 0.85 -19.74
N GLU A 30 0.97 0.25 -19.94
CA GLU A 30 -0.29 0.98 -19.96
C GLU A 30 -0.58 1.66 -18.61
N ALA A 31 -0.34 0.96 -17.50
CA ALA A 31 -0.55 1.54 -16.18
C ALA A 31 0.37 2.74 -15.90
N GLU A 32 1.66 2.62 -16.21
CA GLU A 32 2.63 3.71 -16.11
C GLU A 32 2.25 4.91 -16.98
N ASN A 33 1.78 4.66 -18.22
CA ASN A 33 1.32 5.71 -19.12
C ASN A 33 0.07 6.44 -18.60
N GLN A 34 -0.93 5.71 -18.10
CA GLN A 34 -2.16 6.30 -17.57
C GLN A 34 -1.92 7.09 -16.28
N LEU A 35 -1.10 6.54 -15.37
CA LEU A 35 -0.73 7.20 -14.12
C LEU A 35 0.32 8.30 -14.31
N LYS A 36 1.02 8.31 -15.45
CA LYS A 36 2.15 9.20 -15.77
C LYS A 36 3.29 9.10 -14.75
N VAL A 37 3.62 7.88 -14.36
CA VAL A 37 4.68 7.58 -13.38
C VAL A 37 5.50 6.38 -13.82
N GLN A 38 6.69 6.21 -13.24
CA GLN A 38 7.43 4.95 -13.29
C GLN A 38 7.18 4.18 -12.00
N LEU A 39 6.70 2.95 -12.09
CA LEU A 39 6.45 2.11 -10.93
C LEU A 39 7.78 1.54 -10.38
N PRO A 40 7.91 1.37 -9.05
CA PRO A 40 9.11 0.78 -8.47
C PRO A 40 9.38 -0.63 -9.03
N PRO A 41 10.64 -0.95 -9.43
CA PRO A 41 10.96 -2.26 -10.01
C PRO A 41 10.64 -3.46 -9.10
N SER A 42 10.79 -3.29 -7.79
CA SER A 42 10.45 -4.29 -6.78
C SER A 42 8.94 -4.47 -6.61
N TYR A 43 8.16 -3.40 -6.77
CA TYR A 43 6.70 -3.51 -6.83
C TYR A 43 6.26 -4.32 -8.06
N ILE A 44 6.82 -4.01 -9.24
CA ILE A 44 6.57 -4.79 -10.47
C ILE A 44 6.97 -6.26 -10.28
N SER A 45 8.12 -6.52 -9.65
CA SER A 45 8.58 -7.88 -9.36
C SER A 45 7.58 -8.66 -8.51
N LEU A 46 7.03 -8.03 -7.46
CA LEU A 46 5.96 -8.64 -6.66
C LEU A 46 4.70 -8.89 -7.50
N LEU A 47 4.26 -7.94 -8.31
CA LEU A 47 3.06 -8.11 -9.14
C LEU A 47 3.20 -9.20 -10.21
N LYS A 48 4.43 -9.48 -10.67
CA LYS A 48 4.74 -10.61 -11.56
C LYS A 48 4.59 -11.97 -10.87
N GLU A 49 4.77 -12.03 -9.55
CA GLU A 49 4.47 -13.24 -8.76
C GLU A 49 2.96 -13.42 -8.55
N GLN A 50 2.28 -12.35 -8.14
CA GLN A 50 0.83 -12.30 -7.99
C GLN A 50 0.37 -10.85 -8.14
N ASN A 51 -0.60 -10.60 -9.02
CA ASN A 51 -1.10 -9.25 -9.28
C ASN A 51 -2.06 -8.82 -8.17
N GLY A 52 -1.52 -8.32 -7.06
CA GLY A 52 -2.29 -7.86 -5.91
C GLY A 52 -2.88 -8.98 -5.03
N GLY A 53 -3.55 -8.58 -3.96
CA GLY A 53 -4.26 -9.45 -3.04
C GLY A 53 -3.67 -9.48 -1.64
N GLU A 54 -4.07 -10.48 -0.84
CA GLU A 54 -3.63 -10.58 0.55
C GLU A 54 -2.13 -10.86 0.69
N VAL A 55 -1.52 -10.29 1.74
CA VAL A 55 -0.08 -10.40 2.01
C VAL A 55 0.19 -11.14 3.32
N HIS A 56 1.33 -11.83 3.40
CA HIS A 56 1.80 -12.45 4.63
C HIS A 56 2.42 -11.44 5.61
N TYR A 57 3.08 -10.40 5.10
CA TYR A 57 3.81 -9.39 5.88
C TYR A 57 3.03 -8.08 5.92
N SER A 58 1.97 -8.05 6.72
CA SER A 58 1.00 -6.94 6.70
C SER A 58 1.31 -5.81 7.67
N TYR A 59 2.21 -5.99 8.65
CA TYR A 59 2.42 -5.01 9.70
C TYR A 59 3.58 -4.06 9.40
N PHE A 60 3.37 -2.78 9.70
CA PHE A 60 4.39 -1.74 9.75
C PHE A 60 4.35 -1.01 11.09
N ASN A 61 5.50 -0.86 11.75
CA ASN A 61 5.64 -0.26 13.09
C ASN A 61 4.67 -0.79 14.16
N ASN A 62 4.11 -2.00 14.00
CA ASN A 62 3.04 -2.62 14.83
C ASN A 62 1.69 -1.90 14.90
N SER A 63 1.50 -0.77 14.22
CA SER A 63 0.27 0.03 14.29
C SER A 63 -0.48 0.11 12.96
N ILE A 64 0.23 -0.08 11.85
CA ILE A 64 -0.35 -0.06 10.51
C ILE A 64 -0.46 -1.50 10.02
N ASN A 65 -1.63 -1.88 9.48
CA ASN A 65 -1.90 -3.20 8.96
C ASN A 65 -2.40 -3.12 7.50
N MET A 66 -1.50 -3.37 6.57
CA MET A 66 -1.75 -3.50 5.14
C MET A 66 -2.02 -4.96 4.82
N TYR A 67 -3.24 -5.43 5.11
CA TYR A 67 -3.59 -6.87 4.99
C TYR A 67 -3.69 -7.35 3.54
N PHE A 68 -3.74 -6.43 2.58
CA PHE A 68 -3.62 -6.67 1.15
C PHE A 68 -2.82 -5.55 0.50
N MET A 69 -2.33 -5.78 -0.72
CA MET A 69 -1.74 -4.75 -1.56
C MET A 69 -2.45 -4.76 -2.91
N GLU A 70 -2.74 -3.57 -3.42
CA GLU A 70 -3.33 -3.39 -4.74
C GLU A 70 -2.41 -3.92 -5.83
N GLY A 71 -3.03 -4.32 -6.93
CA GLY A 71 -2.36 -4.70 -8.17
C GLY A 71 -2.76 -3.75 -9.29
N ILE A 72 -2.46 -4.15 -10.52
CA ILE A 72 -2.85 -3.42 -11.72
C ILE A 72 -4.06 -4.10 -12.32
N ASP A 73 -5.18 -3.39 -12.34
CA ASP A 73 -6.41 -3.81 -13.01
C ASP A 73 -6.77 -2.81 -14.11
N ILE A 74 -6.56 -3.21 -15.37
CA ILE A 74 -7.00 -2.44 -16.55
C ILE A 74 -8.49 -2.66 -16.82
N ASP A 75 -9.08 -3.72 -16.24
CA ASP A 75 -10.43 -4.19 -16.54
C ASP A 75 -11.41 -3.86 -15.40
N SER A 76 -11.37 -2.60 -14.97
CA SER A 76 -12.36 -2.15 -14.01
C SER A 76 -13.66 -1.85 -14.77
N GLU A 77 -14.57 -2.82 -14.83
CA GLU A 77 -16.00 -2.71 -15.21
C GLU A 77 -16.75 -1.70 -14.30
N GLY A 78 -16.22 -0.50 -14.12
CA GLY A 78 -16.67 0.47 -13.13
C GLY A 78 -16.38 0.09 -11.67
N ARG A 79 -15.69 -1.03 -11.40
CA ARG A 79 -15.45 -1.54 -10.02
C ARG A 79 -14.50 -0.69 -9.16
N ARG A 80 -13.76 0.25 -9.77
CA ARG A 80 -12.83 1.17 -9.07
C ARG A 80 -11.77 0.46 -8.21
N LEU A 81 -11.24 -0.65 -8.72
CA LEU A 81 -10.21 -1.47 -8.10
C LEU A 81 -8.81 -1.18 -8.66
N GLY A 82 -7.77 -1.66 -7.98
CA GLY A 82 -6.39 -1.58 -8.43
C GLY A 82 -5.82 -0.16 -8.42
N ILE A 83 -4.52 -0.06 -8.70
CA ILE A 83 -3.81 1.23 -8.64
C ILE A 83 -4.29 2.23 -9.69
N LEU A 84 -4.87 1.78 -10.79
CA LEU A 84 -5.42 2.66 -11.83
C LEU A 84 -6.63 3.48 -11.34
N SER A 85 -7.29 3.01 -10.29
CA SER A 85 -8.39 3.74 -9.65
C SER A 85 -7.91 4.85 -8.71
N SER A 86 -6.59 5.02 -8.51
CA SER A 86 -6.02 6.05 -7.63
C SER A 86 -6.58 7.44 -7.92
N LYS A 87 -6.64 7.84 -9.20
CA LYS A 87 -7.14 9.16 -9.59
C LYS A 87 -8.57 9.41 -9.11
N TYR A 88 -9.45 8.42 -9.27
CA TYR A 88 -10.84 8.51 -8.83
C TYR A 88 -10.94 8.70 -7.31
N TRP A 89 -10.21 7.89 -6.54
CA TRP A 89 -10.23 7.98 -5.07
C TRP A 89 -9.61 9.28 -4.56
N ILE A 90 -8.54 9.74 -5.20
CA ILE A 90 -7.88 11.00 -4.88
C ILE A 90 -8.85 12.18 -5.04
N GLU A 91 -9.56 12.25 -6.16
CA GLU A 91 -10.54 13.30 -6.44
C GLU A 91 -11.74 13.21 -5.48
N LEU A 92 -12.26 12.00 -5.26
CA LEU A 92 -13.41 11.78 -4.38
C LEU A 92 -13.11 12.21 -2.94
N LEU A 93 -11.92 11.92 -2.43
CA LEU A 93 -11.56 12.07 -1.02
C LEU A 93 -10.74 13.33 -0.71
N GLY A 94 -10.28 14.06 -1.73
CA GLY A 94 -9.41 15.22 -1.56
C GLY A 94 -8.00 14.86 -1.08
N LEU A 95 -7.47 13.72 -1.53
CA LEU A 95 -6.11 13.29 -1.20
C LEU A 95 -5.05 14.08 -2.01
N PRO A 96 -3.76 14.05 -1.62
CA PRO A 96 -2.70 14.66 -2.41
C PRO A 96 -2.66 14.12 -3.86
N PRO A 97 -2.56 14.97 -4.90
CA PRO A 97 -2.75 14.55 -6.29
C PRO A 97 -1.57 13.77 -6.92
N HIS A 98 -0.43 13.73 -6.24
CA HIS A 98 0.83 13.17 -6.76
C HIS A 98 1.14 11.80 -6.15
N ILE A 99 0.10 11.03 -5.81
CA ILE A 99 0.24 9.73 -5.17
C ILE A 99 -0.42 8.63 -6.00
N VAL A 100 0.05 7.39 -5.82
CA VAL A 100 -0.60 6.17 -6.33
C VAL A 100 -0.91 5.28 -5.13
N LEU A 101 -2.19 4.95 -4.95
CA LEU A 101 -2.68 4.19 -3.81
C LEU A 101 -2.30 2.72 -3.95
N LEU A 102 -1.66 2.17 -2.93
CA LEU A 102 -1.29 0.75 -2.84
C LEU A 102 -2.22 -0.04 -1.92
N TRP A 103 -2.96 0.65 -1.05
CA TRP A 103 -3.89 0.08 -0.10
C TRP A 103 -4.75 1.20 0.49
N GLY A 104 -5.99 0.90 0.87
CA GLY A 104 -6.79 1.80 1.70
C GLY A 104 -8.10 1.20 2.20
N ASP A 105 -8.67 1.82 3.22
CA ASP A 105 -9.90 1.40 3.90
C ASP A 105 -10.92 2.54 4.07
N PHE A 106 -10.84 3.57 3.22
CA PHE A 106 -11.59 4.84 3.27
C PHE A 106 -11.11 5.84 4.33
N HIS A 107 -10.56 5.40 5.46
CA HIS A 107 -10.04 6.29 6.52
C HIS A 107 -8.52 6.36 6.53
N HIS A 108 -7.85 5.36 5.98
CA HIS A 108 -6.41 5.21 5.92
C HIS A 108 -5.97 4.75 4.55
N TYR A 109 -4.78 5.20 4.15
CA TYR A 109 -4.19 4.84 2.86
C TYR A 109 -2.70 4.64 2.99
N ILE A 110 -2.15 3.73 2.19
CA ILE A 110 -0.72 3.64 1.90
C ILE A 110 -0.54 3.96 0.42
N ALA A 111 0.41 4.82 0.09
CA ALA A 111 0.61 5.28 -1.26
C ALA A 111 2.08 5.46 -1.63
N LEU A 112 2.40 5.27 -2.90
CA LEU A 112 3.61 5.77 -3.52
C LEU A 112 3.46 7.28 -3.72
N ASN A 113 4.43 8.05 -3.28
CA ASN A 113 4.40 9.51 -3.31
C ASN A 113 5.44 10.04 -4.31
N TYR A 114 4.94 10.54 -5.44
CA TYR A 114 5.69 11.06 -6.58
C TYR A 114 5.85 12.59 -6.55
N LYS A 115 5.83 13.19 -5.35
CA LYS A 115 6.05 14.64 -5.21
C LYS A 115 7.32 15.06 -5.95
N ASN A 116 7.23 16.15 -6.70
CA ASN A 116 8.30 16.69 -7.56
C ASN A 116 8.70 15.79 -8.75
N GLY A 117 7.88 14.82 -9.16
CA GLY A 117 8.15 13.98 -10.33
C GLY A 117 9.26 12.96 -10.14
N SER A 118 9.45 12.48 -8.90
CA SER A 118 10.48 11.47 -8.58
C SER A 118 10.28 10.18 -9.36
N THR A 119 11.35 9.62 -9.92
CA THR A 119 11.36 8.24 -10.47
C THR A 119 11.58 7.18 -9.39
N ASN A 120 11.92 7.60 -8.16
CA ASN A 120 12.02 6.75 -6.99
C ASN A 120 11.07 7.29 -5.89
N PRO A 121 9.79 6.89 -5.90
CA PRO A 121 8.79 7.48 -5.00
C PRO A 121 8.95 7.00 -3.56
N SER A 122 8.80 7.91 -2.61
CA SER A 122 8.67 7.54 -1.19
C SER A 122 7.37 6.80 -0.93
N VAL A 123 7.31 6.04 0.17
CA VAL A 123 6.06 5.40 0.62
C VAL A 123 5.50 6.18 1.80
N VAL A 124 4.24 6.58 1.70
CA VAL A 124 3.55 7.39 2.72
C VAL A 124 2.31 6.67 3.24
N TYR A 125 2.01 6.93 4.50
CA TYR A 125 0.74 6.60 5.14
C TYR A 125 -0.09 7.87 5.29
N LEU A 126 -1.37 7.80 4.94
CA LEU A 126 -2.33 8.87 5.13
C LEU A 126 -3.43 8.40 6.08
N TRP A 127 -3.90 9.31 6.93
CA TRP A 127 -5.04 9.05 7.82
C TRP A 127 -5.98 10.25 7.82
N GLU A 128 -7.27 9.98 7.89
CA GLU A 128 -8.29 11.00 8.02
C GLU A 128 -8.22 11.60 9.43
N ARG A 129 -7.93 12.91 9.52
CA ARG A 129 -7.85 13.63 10.81
C ARG A 129 -9.23 14.06 11.31
N HIS A 130 -10.09 14.44 10.38
CA HIS A 130 -11.42 15.00 10.65
C HIS A 130 -12.38 14.59 9.54
N MET A 131 -13.41 13.82 9.90
CA MET A 131 -14.39 13.30 8.94
C MET A 131 -15.23 14.39 8.25
N GLU A 132 -15.49 15.50 8.94
CA GLU A 132 -16.37 16.55 8.42
C GLU A 132 -15.76 17.38 7.28
N ASN A 133 -14.42 17.50 7.24
CA ASN A 133 -13.72 18.32 6.24
C ASN A 133 -12.63 17.56 5.47
N ARG A 134 -12.57 16.23 5.61
CA ARG A 134 -11.63 15.33 4.92
C ARG A 134 -10.21 15.86 4.91
N ARG A 135 -9.73 16.31 6.07
CA ARG A 135 -8.33 16.70 6.23
C ARG A 135 -7.48 15.48 6.48
N TRP A 136 -6.44 15.31 5.67
CA TRP A 136 -5.54 14.17 5.73
C TRP A 136 -4.25 14.52 6.47
N GLY A 137 -3.85 13.65 7.39
CA GLY A 137 -2.48 13.59 7.90
C GLY A 137 -1.61 12.78 6.96
N THR A 138 -0.30 12.97 7.01
CA THR A 138 0.65 12.20 6.20
C THR A 138 1.90 11.90 7.01
N LEU A 139 2.38 10.66 6.91
CA LEU A 139 3.61 10.17 7.52
C LEU A 139 4.41 9.42 6.46
N GLN A 140 5.68 9.80 6.25
CA GLN A 140 6.58 9.03 5.39
C GLN A 140 6.99 7.74 6.12
N LEU A 141 6.68 6.59 5.52
CA LEU A 141 7.04 5.27 6.03
C LEU A 141 8.46 4.86 5.59
N ALA A 142 8.81 5.19 4.36
CA ALA A 142 10.11 4.87 3.77
C ALA A 142 10.46 5.87 2.64
N PRO A 143 11.76 6.11 2.37
CA PRO A 143 12.19 6.94 1.25
C PRO A 143 11.97 6.30 -0.11
N ASP A 144 11.82 4.98 -0.18
CA ASP A 144 11.49 4.22 -1.39
C ASP A 144 10.74 2.91 -1.08
N PHE A 145 10.35 2.18 -2.12
CA PHE A 145 9.59 0.94 -1.98
C PHE A 145 10.42 -0.23 -1.43
N ASP A 146 11.72 -0.29 -1.72
CA ASP A 146 12.60 -1.35 -1.21
C ASP A 146 12.77 -1.24 0.30
N GLU A 147 13.03 -0.03 0.79
CA GLU A 147 13.13 0.22 2.22
C GLU A 147 11.77 0.04 2.90
N PHE A 148 10.65 0.33 2.23
CA PHE A 148 9.32 -0.01 2.74
C PHE A 148 9.14 -1.52 2.93
N LEU A 149 9.47 -2.32 1.92
CA LEU A 149 9.39 -3.79 1.99
C LEU A 149 10.22 -4.35 3.15
N SER A 150 11.43 -3.81 3.37
CA SER A 150 12.33 -4.26 4.45
C SER A 150 11.75 -4.07 5.86
N LYS A 151 10.80 -3.14 6.01
CA LYS A 151 10.16 -2.79 7.29
C LYS A 151 8.88 -3.58 7.55
N LEU A 152 8.33 -4.24 6.54
CA LEU A 152 7.14 -5.08 6.70
C LEU A 152 7.46 -6.32 7.50
N HIS A 153 6.55 -6.70 8.40
CA HIS A 153 6.70 -7.89 9.21
C HIS A 153 5.38 -8.64 9.41
N ARG A 154 5.50 -9.91 9.79
CA ARG A 154 4.39 -10.76 10.24
C ARG A 154 4.53 -11.13 11.71
N GLY A 155 3.40 -11.33 12.37
CA GLY A 155 3.34 -11.51 13.83
C GLY A 155 3.40 -10.19 14.59
N ARG A 156 2.66 -10.10 15.70
CA ARG A 156 2.62 -8.93 16.58
C ARG A 156 3.84 -8.94 17.49
N LYS A 157 4.63 -7.85 17.58
CA LYS A 157 5.58 -7.71 18.69
C LYS A 157 4.78 -7.79 19.99
N GLU A 158 5.15 -8.70 20.89
CA GLU A 158 4.69 -8.67 22.28
C GLU A 158 5.19 -7.36 22.90
N GLY A 159 4.36 -6.32 22.86
CA GLY A 159 4.50 -5.19 23.76
C GLY A 159 4.11 -5.67 25.15
N LYS A 160 4.93 -5.38 26.17
CA LYS A 160 4.50 -5.56 27.56
C LYS A 160 3.12 -4.90 27.72
N PRO A 161 2.14 -5.54 28.38
CA PRO A 161 0.92 -4.83 28.75
C PRO A 161 1.35 -3.56 29.50
N PHE A 162 0.75 -2.42 29.13
CA PHE A 162 0.82 -1.26 30.00
C PHE A 162 0.23 -1.69 31.34
N ASN A 163 1.06 -1.73 32.39
CA ASN A 163 0.58 -1.90 33.75
C ASN A 163 -0.26 -0.67 34.09
N THR A 164 -1.56 -0.72 33.82
CA THR A 164 -2.53 0.17 34.46
C THR A 164 -2.82 -0.37 35.86
N THR A 165 -1.84 -0.23 36.75
CA THR A 165 -2.14 -0.02 38.17
C THR A 165 -2.16 1.48 38.41
N CYS A 166 -3.24 2.14 37.97
CA CYS A 166 -3.73 3.30 38.70
C CYS A 166 -4.76 2.75 39.68
N SER A 167 -4.33 2.60 40.93
CA SER A 167 -5.23 2.45 42.06
C SER A 167 -6.07 3.72 42.15
N PHE A 168 -7.40 3.56 42.18
CA PHE A 168 -8.31 4.56 42.71
C PHE A 168 -8.43 4.39 44.22
#